data_AF-A0A961A276-F1
#
_entry.id   AF-A0A961A276-F1
#
_cell.length_a   1.000
_cell.length_b   1.000
_cell.length_c   1.000
_cell.angle_alpha   90.00
_cell.angle_beta   90.00
_cell.angle_gamma   90.00
#
_symmetry.space_group_name_H-M   'P 1'
#
loop_
_entity.id
_entity.type
_entity.pdbx_description
1 polymer ?
#
loop_
_entity_poly.entity_id
_entity_poly.type
_entity_poly.pdbx_seq_one_letter_code
_entity_poly.pdbx_strand_id
1 'polypeptide(L)'
;EACDDGNLNNGDGCNNLCEREYICGNGVLEQGENCDDSNTISGDGCSSDCQTIEGGGALCGNGIWETGEACDDGNLNNGDGCSSSCQIQSTCGNGIAEVGEACDDGNLENNDGCDETCQFEPTTEVVLPIIGGGSGSGCSLNTLPGKPNLGAWFLLIALSLLFTLSLRGRSAK
;
A
#
# COMPACT_ATOMS: atom_id res chain seq x y z
N GLU A 1 -10.27 37.75 -34.85
CA GLU A 1 -10.66 36.34 -34.86
C GLU A 1 -9.66 35.59 -33.99
N ALA A 2 -10.12 35.07 -32.84
CA ALA A 2 -9.29 34.34 -31.89
C ALA A 2 -9.38 32.81 -32.09
N CYS A 3 -10.40 32.35 -32.81
CA CYS A 3 -10.64 30.98 -33.29
C CYS A 3 -11.59 31.02 -34.52
N ASP A 4 -11.62 29.93 -35.29
CA ASP A 4 -12.59 29.64 -36.35
C ASP A 4 -12.70 28.11 -36.46
N ASP A 5 -13.86 27.54 -36.18
CA ASP A 5 -14.16 26.11 -36.26
C ASP A 5 -15.07 25.76 -37.46
N GLY A 6 -15.27 26.71 -38.37
CA GLY A 6 -16.05 26.55 -39.58
C GLY A 6 -17.56 26.53 -39.37
N ASN A 7 -18.07 26.91 -38.20
CA ASN A 7 -19.51 26.98 -37.94
C ASN A 7 -19.92 28.16 -37.01
N LEU A 8 -21.18 28.20 -36.54
CA LEU A 8 -21.73 29.27 -35.67
C LEU A 8 -22.42 28.70 -34.42
N ASN A 9 -22.10 27.46 -34.06
CA ASN A 9 -22.56 26.84 -32.83
C ASN A 9 -21.78 27.46 -31.66
N ASN A 10 -22.33 27.31 -30.45
CA ASN A 10 -21.61 27.68 -29.24
C ASN A 10 -21.36 26.39 -28.47
N GLY A 11 -20.27 26.35 -27.70
CA GLY A 11 -19.88 25.20 -26.86
C GLY A 11 -19.10 24.11 -27.60
N ASP A 12 -18.64 24.33 -28.83
CA ASP A 12 -17.75 23.46 -29.59
C ASP A 12 -16.32 24.01 -29.74
N GLY A 13 -15.98 25.02 -28.92
CA GLY A 13 -14.63 25.59 -28.79
C GLY A 13 -14.46 26.96 -29.43
N CYS A 14 -15.41 27.38 -30.27
CA CYS A 14 -15.43 28.73 -30.84
C CYS A 14 -16.86 29.24 -30.95
N ASN A 15 -17.19 30.32 -30.23
CA ASN A 15 -18.53 30.86 -30.29
C ASN A 15 -18.83 31.58 -31.61
N ASN A 16 -20.10 31.93 -31.83
CA ASN A 16 -20.55 32.70 -32.99
C ASN A 16 -20.00 34.14 -33.11
N LEU A 17 -19.22 34.61 -32.13
CA LEU A 17 -18.48 35.87 -32.15
C LEU A 17 -16.98 35.66 -32.45
N CYS A 18 -16.56 34.43 -32.78
CA CYS A 18 -15.18 34.04 -33.04
C CYS A 18 -14.25 34.26 -31.83
N GLU A 19 -14.79 34.04 -30.64
CA GLU A 19 -14.08 34.03 -29.36
C GLU A 19 -13.97 32.60 -28.85
N ARG A 20 -12.81 32.25 -28.26
CA ARG A 20 -12.57 30.90 -27.72
C ARG A 20 -13.50 30.62 -26.55
N GLU A 21 -14.14 29.45 -26.58
CA GLU A 21 -14.87 28.87 -25.47
C GLU A 21 -14.08 27.67 -24.93
N TYR A 22 -14.19 27.40 -23.62
CA TYR A 22 -13.70 26.14 -23.06
C TYR A 22 -14.68 25.02 -23.41
N ILE A 23 -14.16 23.80 -23.61
CA ILE A 23 -14.98 22.63 -23.93
C ILE A 23 -14.91 21.62 -22.79
N CYS A 24 -15.94 21.64 -21.94
CA CYS A 24 -16.05 20.70 -20.83
C CYS A 24 -16.08 19.24 -21.32
N GLY A 25 -15.21 18.42 -20.75
CA GLY A 25 -15.15 16.98 -21.00
C GLY A 25 -14.28 16.60 -22.19
N ASN A 26 -13.33 17.45 -22.60
CA ASN A 26 -12.41 17.18 -23.71
C ASN A 26 -11.09 16.52 -23.26
N GLY A 27 -10.92 16.32 -21.95
CA GLY A 27 -9.73 15.74 -21.32
C GLY A 27 -8.58 16.73 -21.09
N VAL A 28 -8.81 18.04 -21.26
CA VAL A 28 -7.81 19.09 -21.16
C VAL A 28 -8.34 20.22 -20.31
N LEU A 29 -7.68 20.49 -19.17
CA LEU A 29 -8.07 21.61 -18.32
C LEU A 29 -7.79 22.97 -19.00
N GLU A 30 -8.85 23.70 -19.35
CA GLU A 30 -8.80 25.00 -20.01
C GLU A 30 -9.10 26.18 -19.06
N GLN A 31 -8.81 27.41 -19.51
CA GLN A 31 -9.14 28.61 -18.75
C GLN A 31 -10.66 28.84 -18.75
N GLY A 32 -11.30 28.62 -17.60
CA GLY A 32 -12.76 28.70 -17.43
C GLY A 32 -13.35 27.43 -16.78
N GLU A 33 -12.56 26.36 -16.75
CA GLU A 33 -12.88 25.10 -16.11
C GLU A 33 -12.16 24.99 -14.75
N ASN A 34 -12.82 24.35 -13.79
CA ASN A 34 -12.22 23.97 -12.52
C ASN A 34 -11.73 22.51 -12.52
N CYS A 35 -12.22 21.69 -13.45
CA CYS A 35 -11.82 20.30 -13.72
C CYS A 35 -12.21 19.89 -15.14
N ASP A 36 -11.66 18.76 -15.61
CA ASP A 36 -12.12 18.07 -16.82
C ASP A 36 -11.81 16.56 -16.67
N ASP A 37 -12.84 15.72 -16.72
CA ASP A 37 -12.78 14.25 -16.59
C ASP A 37 -13.08 13.52 -17.91
N SER A 38 -12.78 14.18 -19.04
CA SER A 38 -12.93 13.66 -20.41
C SER A 38 -14.36 13.28 -20.80
N ASN A 39 -15.37 13.73 -20.04
CA ASN A 39 -16.77 13.60 -20.41
C ASN A 39 -17.63 14.67 -19.69
N THR A 40 -18.96 14.62 -19.84
CA THR A 40 -19.89 15.59 -19.19
C THR A 40 -20.95 14.88 -18.34
N ILE A 41 -20.67 13.66 -17.90
CA ILE A 41 -21.47 12.96 -16.90
C ILE A 41 -21.19 13.68 -15.56
N SER A 42 -22.14 13.58 -14.63
CA SER A 42 -21.99 14.21 -13.32
C SER A 42 -21.77 13.13 -12.29
N GLY A 43 -20.92 13.41 -11.30
CA GLY A 43 -20.57 12.48 -10.23
C GLY A 43 -19.46 11.47 -10.55
N ASP A 44 -18.70 11.66 -11.63
CA ASP A 44 -17.60 10.78 -12.06
C ASP A 44 -16.22 11.44 -12.17
N GLY A 45 -16.05 12.64 -11.60
CA GLY A 45 -14.77 13.35 -11.50
C GLY A 45 -14.93 14.86 -11.62
N CYS A 46 -15.85 15.27 -12.49
CA CYS A 46 -16.17 16.65 -12.73
C CYS A 46 -17.69 16.83 -12.92
N SER A 47 -18.20 18.02 -12.63
CA SER A 47 -19.59 18.35 -12.95
C SER A 47 -19.78 18.47 -14.46
N SER A 48 -21.01 18.25 -14.93
CA SER A 48 -21.35 18.37 -16.36
C SER A 48 -21.10 19.75 -16.99
N ASP A 49 -20.84 20.77 -16.17
CA ASP A 49 -20.47 22.14 -16.57
C ASP A 49 -19.01 22.50 -16.26
N CYS A 50 -18.22 21.53 -15.78
CA CYS A 50 -16.82 21.66 -15.39
C CYS A 50 -16.53 22.76 -14.35
N GLN A 51 -17.55 23.19 -13.61
CA GLN A 51 -17.43 24.22 -12.57
C GLN A 51 -17.15 23.64 -11.20
N THR A 52 -17.42 22.36 -10.98
CA THR A 52 -17.26 21.71 -9.67
C THR A 52 -16.54 20.39 -9.85
N ILE A 53 -15.51 20.13 -9.04
CA ILE A 53 -14.95 18.78 -8.92
C ILE A 53 -15.98 17.94 -8.18
N GLU A 54 -16.51 16.93 -8.86
CA GLU A 54 -17.51 16.00 -8.33
C GLU A 54 -16.87 14.63 -8.21
N GLY A 55 -17.29 13.81 -7.25
CA GLY A 55 -16.87 12.40 -7.23
C GLY A 55 -15.35 12.18 -7.41
N GLY A 56 -14.52 12.82 -6.58
CA GLY A 56 -13.07 12.61 -6.59
C GLY A 56 -12.39 13.13 -7.85
N GLY A 57 -11.67 14.26 -7.75
CA GLY A 57 -10.63 14.62 -8.73
C GLY A 57 -9.42 13.66 -8.70
N ALA A 58 -9.66 12.43 -8.27
CA ALA A 58 -8.79 11.33 -7.93
C ALA A 58 -9.61 10.08 -8.28
N LEU A 59 -9.19 9.38 -9.33
CA LEU A 59 -9.94 8.27 -9.90
C LEU A 59 -9.68 7.00 -9.10
N CYS A 60 -10.56 6.75 -8.13
CA CYS A 60 -10.42 5.61 -7.25
C CYS A 60 -10.30 4.28 -8.02
N GLY A 61 -9.27 3.49 -7.67
CA GLY A 61 -8.97 2.20 -8.24
C GLY A 61 -8.16 2.25 -9.54
N ASN A 62 -7.46 3.35 -9.82
CA ASN A 62 -6.62 3.52 -11.01
C ASN A 62 -5.15 3.10 -10.78
N GLY A 63 -4.77 2.79 -9.55
CA GLY A 63 -3.44 2.36 -9.11
C GLY A 63 -2.50 3.52 -8.78
N ILE A 64 -3.02 4.74 -8.72
CA ILE A 64 -2.28 5.97 -8.53
C ILE A 64 -2.92 6.72 -7.37
N TRP A 65 -2.18 6.87 -6.27
CA TRP A 65 -2.64 7.71 -5.18
C TRP A 65 -2.69 9.18 -5.62
N GLU A 66 -3.90 9.76 -5.62
CA GLU A 66 -4.16 11.12 -6.05
C GLU A 66 -4.62 12.01 -4.87
N THR A 67 -4.47 13.34 -5.02
CA THR A 67 -4.84 14.28 -3.95
C THR A 67 -6.36 14.30 -3.77
N GLY A 68 -6.85 13.65 -2.73
CA GLY A 68 -8.28 13.47 -2.46
C GLY A 68 -8.64 12.05 -2.03
N GLU A 69 -7.77 11.09 -2.32
CA GLU A 69 -7.89 9.70 -1.90
C GLU A 69 -7.20 9.44 -0.57
N ALA A 70 -7.79 8.59 0.28
CA ALA A 70 -7.09 8.05 1.45
C ALA A 70 -6.18 6.88 1.07
N CYS A 71 -6.51 6.16 -0.01
CA CYS A 71 -5.80 5.01 -0.57
C CYS A 71 -6.17 4.84 -2.05
N ASP A 72 -5.38 4.08 -2.81
CA ASP A 72 -5.74 3.52 -4.11
C ASP A 72 -4.97 2.21 -4.30
N ASP A 73 -5.67 1.09 -4.49
CA ASP A 73 -5.10 -0.26 -4.65
C ASP A 73 -5.23 -0.80 -6.09
N GLY A 74 -5.54 0.07 -7.05
CA GLY A 74 -5.67 -0.29 -8.46
C GLY A 74 -6.93 -1.05 -8.82
N ASN A 75 -7.94 -1.09 -7.94
CA ASN A 75 -9.23 -1.66 -8.24
C ASN A 75 -10.38 -1.05 -7.39
N LEU A 76 -11.61 -1.53 -7.59
CA LEU A 76 -12.82 -1.07 -6.88
C LEU A 76 -13.46 -2.18 -6.04
N ASN A 77 -12.71 -3.24 -5.73
CA ASN A 77 -13.15 -4.23 -4.77
C ASN A 77 -13.14 -3.61 -3.37
N ASN A 78 -13.85 -4.25 -2.45
CA ASN A 78 -13.85 -3.82 -1.07
C ASN A 78 -13.22 -4.93 -0.24
N GLY A 79 -12.55 -4.55 0.84
CA GLY A 79 -11.91 -5.49 1.76
C GLY A 79 -10.53 -5.98 1.32
N ASP A 80 -9.87 -5.25 0.43
CA ASP A 80 -8.49 -5.46 -0.02
C ASP A 80 -7.54 -4.32 0.37
N GLY A 81 -7.92 -3.53 1.38
CA GLY A 81 -7.14 -2.40 1.92
C GLY A 81 -7.66 -1.03 1.49
N CYS A 82 -8.35 -0.95 0.35
CA CYS A 82 -9.00 0.27 -0.11
C CYS A 82 -10.45 0.02 -0.49
N SER A 83 -11.37 0.90 -0.06
CA SER A 83 -12.77 0.78 -0.47
C SER A 83 -12.96 1.26 -1.91
N SER A 84 -14.08 0.89 -2.52
CA SER A 84 -14.53 1.45 -3.80
C SER A 84 -14.85 2.96 -3.77
N SER A 85 -14.63 3.62 -2.63
CA SER A 85 -14.75 5.06 -2.42
C SER A 85 -13.45 5.66 -1.88
N CYS A 86 -12.34 4.95 -2.05
CA CYS A 86 -10.98 5.31 -1.69
C CYS A 86 -10.83 5.77 -0.23
N GLN A 87 -11.53 5.05 0.64
CA GLN A 87 -11.33 5.11 2.08
C GLN A 87 -10.50 3.90 2.49
N ILE A 88 -9.49 4.12 3.34
CA ILE A 88 -8.69 3.03 3.91
C ILE A 88 -9.63 2.07 4.62
N GLN A 89 -9.53 0.78 4.29
CA GLN A 89 -10.25 -0.28 4.97
C GLN A 89 -9.22 -1.12 5.72
N SER A 90 -9.33 -1.17 7.05
CA SER A 90 -8.58 -2.13 7.84
C SER A 90 -8.92 -3.54 7.37
N THR A 91 -7.94 -4.25 6.84
CA THR A 91 -8.12 -5.60 6.30
C THR A 91 -7.24 -6.55 7.08
N CYS A 92 -7.87 -7.21 8.05
CA CYS A 92 -7.20 -8.16 8.89
C CYS A 92 -6.60 -9.33 8.08
N GLY A 93 -5.35 -9.65 8.37
CA GLY A 93 -4.60 -10.75 7.75
C GLY A 93 -3.83 -10.35 6.49
N ASN A 94 -3.59 -9.06 6.25
CA ASN A 94 -2.82 -8.56 5.09
C ASN A 94 -1.31 -8.38 5.39
N GLY A 95 -0.90 -8.59 6.64
CA GLY A 95 0.47 -8.50 7.14
C GLY A 95 0.90 -7.10 7.54
N ILE A 96 -0.02 -6.14 7.57
CA ILE A 96 0.21 -4.74 7.87
C ILE A 96 -0.76 -4.33 8.97
N ALA A 97 -0.25 -3.99 10.15
CA ALA A 97 -1.12 -3.50 11.23
C ALA A 97 -1.66 -2.10 10.89
N GLU A 98 -2.96 -2.02 10.58
CA GLU A 98 -3.65 -0.79 10.19
C GLU A 98 -4.34 -0.09 11.37
N VAL A 99 -4.83 1.14 11.15
CA VAL A 99 -5.58 1.87 12.18
C VAL A 99 -6.87 1.12 12.50
N GLY A 100 -6.99 0.64 13.74
CA GLY A 100 -8.13 -0.13 14.22
C GLY A 100 -7.79 -1.58 14.58
N GLU A 101 -6.63 -2.06 14.12
CA GLU A 101 -6.09 -3.39 14.43
C GLU A 101 -5.12 -3.30 15.61
N ALA A 102 -5.09 -4.34 16.45
CA ALA A 102 -4.08 -4.45 17.51
C ALA A 102 -2.80 -5.15 17.00
N CYS A 103 -2.96 -6.05 16.02
CA CYS A 103 -1.92 -6.81 15.35
C CYS A 103 -2.39 -7.17 13.93
N ASP A 104 -1.46 -7.64 13.09
CA ASP A 104 -1.73 -8.36 11.84
C ASP A 104 -0.49 -9.25 11.54
N ASP A 105 -0.67 -10.56 11.43
CA ASP A 105 0.39 -11.54 11.14
C ASP A 105 0.32 -12.16 9.74
N GLY A 106 -0.47 -11.54 8.85
CA GLY A 106 -0.53 -11.89 7.43
C GLY A 106 -1.44 -13.07 7.11
N ASN A 107 -2.31 -13.47 8.03
CA ASN A 107 -3.35 -14.44 7.78
C ASN A 107 -4.53 -14.30 8.78
N LEU A 108 -5.53 -15.20 8.71
CA LEU A 108 -6.72 -15.21 9.58
C LEU A 108 -6.81 -16.50 10.42
N GLU A 109 -5.72 -17.27 10.52
CA GLU A 109 -5.65 -18.41 11.41
C GLU A 109 -5.64 -17.92 12.86
N ASN A 110 -6.16 -18.74 13.77
CA ASN A 110 -6.10 -18.44 15.19
C ASN A 110 -4.97 -19.27 15.84
N ASN A 111 -4.38 -18.74 16.90
CA ASN A 111 -3.30 -19.25 17.75
C ASN A 111 -1.88 -19.14 17.16
N ASP A 112 -1.64 -18.23 16.24
CA ASP A 112 -0.32 -17.90 15.69
C ASP A 112 0.17 -16.48 16.01
N GLY A 113 -0.63 -15.69 16.73
CA GLY A 113 -0.22 -14.41 17.30
C GLY A 113 -1.25 -13.30 17.16
N CYS A 114 -2.08 -13.37 16.13
CA CYS A 114 -3.18 -12.44 15.88
C CYS A 114 -4.45 -13.21 15.53
N ASP A 115 -5.58 -12.90 16.17
CA ASP A 115 -6.84 -13.60 15.85
C ASP A 115 -7.48 -13.09 14.54
N GLU A 116 -8.51 -13.80 14.08
CA GLU A 116 -9.29 -13.44 12.88
C GLU A 116 -9.97 -12.05 12.95
N THR A 117 -9.94 -11.39 14.11
CA THR A 117 -10.45 -10.04 14.35
C THR A 117 -9.35 -9.01 14.61
N CYS A 118 -8.10 -9.38 14.31
CA CYS A 118 -6.89 -8.60 14.48
C CYS A 118 -6.69 -8.07 15.90
N GLN A 119 -7.02 -8.92 16.89
CA GLN A 119 -6.68 -8.72 18.28
C GLN A 119 -5.53 -9.62 18.68
N PHE A 120 -4.73 -9.15 19.64
CA PHE A 120 -3.69 -9.98 20.22
C PHE A 120 -4.30 -11.21 20.86
N GLU A 121 -3.85 -12.37 20.39
CA GLU A 121 -4.28 -13.61 20.98
C GLU A 121 -3.65 -13.75 22.37
N PRO A 122 -4.40 -14.28 23.35
CA PRO A 122 -3.78 -14.68 24.60
C PRO A 122 -2.81 -15.78 24.25
N THR A 123 -1.51 -15.50 24.31
CA THR A 123 -0.45 -16.46 24.06
C THR A 123 -0.73 -17.71 24.89
N THR A 124 -1.27 -18.74 24.25
CA THR A 124 -1.26 -20.08 24.83
C THR A 124 0.16 -20.54 24.66
N GLU A 125 1.04 -20.01 25.52
CA GLU A 125 2.32 -20.63 25.77
C GLU A 125 1.98 -22.07 26.12
N VAL A 126 2.21 -22.96 25.15
CA VAL A 126 2.39 -24.37 25.42
C VAL A 126 3.53 -24.36 26.42
N VAL A 127 3.16 -24.48 27.69
CA VAL A 127 4.07 -24.75 28.79
C VAL A 127 4.74 -26.06 28.43
N LEU A 128 5.80 -25.99 27.63
CA LEU A 128 6.82 -27.00 27.67
C LEU A 128 7.24 -27.03 29.14
N PRO A 129 7.29 -28.21 29.79
CA PRO A 129 7.62 -28.29 31.20
C PRO A 129 9.10 -27.99 31.36
N ILE A 130 9.46 -26.70 31.30
CA ILE A 130 10.79 -26.25 31.70
C ILE A 130 10.72 -26.04 33.20
N ILE A 131 11.27 -27.04 33.89
CA ILE A 131 11.50 -27.05 35.32
C ILE A 131 12.38 -25.82 35.65
N GLY A 132 11.82 -24.81 36.30
CA GLY A 132 12.61 -23.71 36.86
C GLY A 132 11.89 -22.38 36.88
N GLY A 133 11.32 -22.05 38.05
CA GLY A 133 10.69 -20.75 38.30
C GLY A 133 11.64 -19.57 38.16
N GLY A 134 11.08 -18.43 37.78
CA GLY A 134 11.77 -17.16 37.73
C GLY A 134 10.87 -16.07 37.17
N SER A 135 10.14 -15.42 38.07
CA SER A 135 9.52 -14.12 37.81
C SER A 135 10.60 -13.15 37.32
N GLY A 136 10.42 -12.57 36.14
CA GLY A 136 11.37 -11.58 35.64
C GLY A 136 10.95 -11.02 34.30
N SER A 137 10.48 -9.78 34.32
CA SER A 137 10.46 -8.89 33.16
C SER A 137 11.79 -8.96 32.41
N GLY A 138 11.76 -9.38 31.16
CA GLY A 138 12.96 -9.44 30.34
C GLY A 138 12.57 -9.56 28.88
N CYS A 139 12.80 -8.48 28.13
CA CYS A 139 12.78 -8.48 26.68
C CYS A 139 13.64 -9.65 26.18
N SER A 140 13.02 -10.67 25.61
CA SER A 140 13.76 -11.74 24.96
C SER A 140 14.15 -11.24 23.58
N LEU A 141 15.39 -10.76 23.49
CA LEU A 141 16.08 -10.57 22.23
C LEU A 141 16.05 -11.90 21.47
N ASN A 142 15.78 -11.79 20.16
CA ASN A 142 15.86 -12.82 19.12
C ASN A 142 14.57 -13.63 18.96
N THR A 143 13.77 -13.38 17.92
CA THR A 143 14.17 -13.69 16.54
C THR A 143 13.37 -12.84 15.55
N LEU A 144 14.03 -11.87 14.90
CA LEU A 144 13.49 -11.22 13.69
C LEU A 144 13.40 -12.27 12.57
N PRO A 145 12.31 -12.35 11.80
CA PRO A 145 12.29 -13.16 10.59
C PRO A 145 13.29 -12.56 9.60
N GLY A 146 14.33 -13.31 9.24
CA GLY A 146 15.22 -12.95 8.13
C GLY A 146 16.70 -12.69 8.42
N LYS A 147 17.29 -13.14 9.54
CA LYS A 147 18.77 -13.14 9.67
C LYS A 147 19.37 -14.55 9.64
N PRO A 148 20.39 -14.81 8.80
CA PRO A 148 21.02 -16.12 8.70
C PRO A 148 21.71 -16.47 10.02
N ASN A 149 21.44 -17.67 10.50
CA ASN A 149 21.98 -18.28 11.72
C ASN A 149 23.49 -17.99 11.89
N LEU A 150 23.85 -17.16 12.88
CA LEU A 150 25.22 -16.87 13.29
C LEU A 150 25.98 -18.13 13.78
N GLY A 151 25.27 -19.22 14.08
CA GLY A 151 25.87 -20.51 14.47
C GLY A 151 26.56 -21.27 13.32
N ALA A 152 26.17 -21.04 12.07
CA ALA A 152 26.73 -21.77 10.93
C ALA A 152 28.13 -21.26 10.51
N TRP A 153 28.39 -19.96 10.70
CA TRP A 153 29.65 -19.33 10.31
C TRP A 153 30.82 -19.68 11.25
N PHE A 154 30.55 -19.85 12.55
CA PHE A 154 31.56 -20.28 13.52
C PHE A 154 32.07 -21.70 13.27
N LEU A 155 31.20 -22.62 12.82
CA LEU A 155 31.60 -23.99 12.50
C LEU A 155 32.49 -24.05 11.24
N LEU A 156 32.21 -23.24 10.22
CA LEU A 156 32.99 -23.19 8.99
C LEU A 156 34.38 -22.57 9.18
N ILE A 157 34.50 -21.56 10.05
CA ILE A 157 35.80 -20.94 10.41
C ILE A 157 36.63 -21.91 11.27
N ALA A 158 36.01 -22.65 12.19
CA ALA A 158 36.70 -23.64 13.02
C ALA A 158 37.25 -24.82 12.20
N LEU A 159 36.49 -25.32 11.21
CA LEU A 159 36.95 -26.41 10.33
C LEU A 159 38.12 -25.98 9.44
N SER A 160 38.16 -24.73 8.99
CA SER A 160 39.23 -24.21 8.13
C SER A 160 40.54 -23.90 8.90
N LEU A 161 40.45 -23.48 10.17
CA LEU A 161 41.63 -23.40 11.04
C LEU A 161 42.20 -24.78 11.42
N LEU A 162 41.35 -25.78 11.67
CA LEU A 162 41.80 -27.16 11.93
C LEU A 162 42.48 -27.78 10.70
N PHE A 163 42.02 -27.47 9.49
CA PHE A 163 42.64 -27.96 8.25
C PHE A 163 44.02 -27.34 7.99
N THR A 164 44.20 -26.06 8.31
CA THR A 164 45.50 -25.37 8.13
C THR A 164 46.56 -25.75 9.17
N LEU A 165 46.16 -26.10 10.39
CA LEU A 165 47.06 -26.67 11.41
C LEU A 165 47.48 -28.11 11.10
N SER A 166 46.60 -28.91 10.48
CA SER A 166 46.93 -30.28 10.06
C SER A 166 47.96 -30.32 8.91
N LEU A 167 47.92 -29.35 7.99
CA LEU A 167 48.88 -29.25 6.88
C LEU A 167 50.27 -28.74 7.30
N ARG A 168 50.37 -27.94 8.38
CA ARG A 168 51.65 -27.44 8.91
C ARG A 168 52.39 -28.46 9.80
N GLY A 169 51.70 -29.50 10.28
CA GLY A 169 52.31 -30.58 11.07
C GLY A 169 53.03 -31.67 10.25
N ARG A 170 52.93 -31.66 8.91
CA ARG A 170 53.57 -32.66 8.03
C ARG A 170 54.89 -32.21 7.39
N SER A 171 55.37 -31.00 7.66
CA SER A 171 56.62 -30.46 7.11
C SER A 171 57.67 -30.23 8.21
N ALA A 172 57.88 -31.27 9.04
CA ALA A 172 59.00 -31.32 9.98
C ALA A 172 59.49 -32.77 10.10
N LYS A 173 60.13 -33.25 9.03
CA LYS A 173 61.12 -34.35 9.06
C LYS A 173 61.99 -34.26 7.81
#